data_AF-A0A2M8L0B1-F1
#
_entry.id   AF-A0A2M8L0B1-F1
#
_cell.length_a   1.000
_cell.length_b   1.000
_cell.length_c   1.000
_cell.angle_alpha   90.00
_cell.angle_beta   90.00
_cell.angle_gamma   90.00
#
_symmetry.space_group_name_H-M   'P 1'
#
loop_
_entity.id
_entity.type
_entity.pdbx_description
1 polymer ?
#
loop_
_entity_poly.entity_id
_entity_poly.type
_entity_poly.pdbx_seq_one_letter_code
_entity_poly.pdbx_strand_id
1 'polypeptide(L)'
;MKLKSHSNPVEAFKSFFVPDLTGAVLYFFGSLVLLGLFNSKALWHWLTGSFVMSGSGSALPATYTSAIDSFWVFISQSRLLQILFWVFVGIVAYTFVWFIWNVINNLRNDVVAGDYVHPRSYTRISYWRSVLESKVIFTVSVIALLIYFVLFFKLFSVIANLSLSAIENFRLINSLVLLVSSMLAGTFLLYFLVILVRVAKNSWQSIYKGL
;
A
#
# COMPACT_ATOMS: atom_id res chain seq x y z
N MET A 1 -8.80 38.55 -11.43
CA MET A 1 -7.59 37.74 -11.16
C MET A 1 -7.53 37.47 -9.65
N LYS A 2 -8.04 36.32 -9.17
CA LYS A 2 -8.03 36.00 -7.74
C LYS A 2 -6.62 35.55 -7.36
N LEU A 3 -5.94 36.34 -6.53
CA LEU A 3 -4.69 35.94 -5.88
C LEU A 3 -4.95 34.60 -5.18
N LYS A 4 -4.20 33.55 -5.56
CA LYS A 4 -4.18 32.28 -4.83
C LYS A 4 -3.72 32.63 -3.42
N SER A 5 -4.67 32.63 -2.46
CA SER A 5 -4.38 32.70 -1.04
C SER A 5 -3.27 31.69 -0.74
N HIS A 6 -2.13 32.17 -0.23
CA HIS A 6 -1.07 31.32 0.26
C HIS A 6 -1.66 30.49 1.40
N SER A 7 -2.04 29.24 1.09
CA SER A 7 -2.53 28.29 2.07
C SER A 7 -1.50 28.20 3.19
N ASN A 8 -1.94 28.44 4.42
CA ASN A 8 -1.09 28.41 5.59
C ASN A 8 -0.35 27.05 5.63
N PRO A 9 1.00 27.01 5.75
CA PRO A 9 1.75 25.74 5.73
C PRO A 9 1.25 24.74 6.78
N VAL A 10 0.70 25.23 7.89
CA VAL A 10 0.08 24.43 8.94
C VAL A 10 -1.17 23.69 8.44
N GLU A 11 -2.01 24.33 7.63
CA GLU A 11 -3.20 23.69 7.06
C GLU A 11 -2.83 22.65 6.00
N ALA A 12 -1.82 22.94 5.17
CA ALA A 12 -1.29 21.99 4.21
C ALA A 12 -0.73 20.74 4.91
N PHE A 13 0.05 20.94 5.99
CA PHE A 13 0.57 19.84 6.81
C PHE A 13 -0.56 19.03 7.46
N LYS A 14 -1.55 19.70 8.06
CA LYS A 14 -2.71 19.02 8.67
C LYS A 14 -3.48 18.20 7.64
N SER A 15 -3.74 18.74 6.45
CA SER A 15 -4.46 18.03 5.38
C SER A 15 -3.69 16.83 4.81
N PHE A 16 -2.35 16.85 4.93
CA PHE A 16 -1.52 15.75 4.49
C PHE A 16 -1.66 14.53 5.40
N PHE A 17 -1.59 14.74 6.72
CA PHE A 17 -1.71 13.68 7.72
C PHE A 17 -3.16 13.32 8.01
N VAL A 18 -4.00 14.28 8.37
CA VAL A 18 -5.36 13.98 8.81
C VAL A 18 -6.21 13.60 7.59
N PRO A 19 -6.73 12.36 7.52
CA PRO A 19 -7.62 12.00 6.44
C PRO A 19 -8.94 12.74 6.61
N ASP A 20 -9.56 13.09 5.48
CA ASP A 20 -10.93 13.57 5.48
C ASP A 20 -11.87 12.50 6.05
N LEU A 21 -13.02 12.90 6.59
CA LEU A 21 -14.00 11.99 7.19
C LEU A 21 -14.38 10.87 6.20
N THR A 22 -14.58 11.22 4.94
CA THR A 22 -14.84 10.25 3.86
C THR A 22 -13.67 9.27 3.68
N GLY A 23 -12.43 9.75 3.79
CA GLY A 23 -11.25 8.90 3.74
C GLY A 23 -11.19 7.91 4.90
N ALA A 24 -11.44 8.38 6.13
CA ALA A 24 -11.49 7.52 7.31
C ALA A 24 -12.56 6.42 7.18
N VAL A 25 -13.76 6.78 6.71
CA VAL A 25 -14.85 5.83 6.44
C VAL A 25 -14.44 4.81 5.37
N LEU A 26 -13.81 5.25 4.27
CA LEU A 26 -13.31 4.35 3.24
C LEU A 26 -12.24 3.37 3.75
N TYR A 27 -11.32 3.82 4.61
CA TYR A 27 -10.31 2.94 5.20
C TYR A 27 -10.93 1.91 6.14
N PHE A 28 -11.95 2.32 6.91
CA PHE A 28 -12.70 1.40 7.76
C PHE A 28 -13.43 0.33 6.94
N PHE A 29 -14.19 0.73 5.91
CA PHE A 29 -14.85 -0.23 5.01
C PHE A 29 -13.85 -1.12 4.27
N GLY A 30 -12.75 -0.56 3.78
CA GLY A 30 -11.68 -1.32 3.15
C GLY A 30 -11.08 -2.37 4.09
N SER A 31 -10.89 -2.02 5.36
CA SER A 31 -10.41 -2.95 6.38
C SER A 31 -11.40 -4.09 6.61
N LEU A 32 -12.71 -3.81 6.68
CA LEU A 32 -13.75 -4.84 6.81
C LEU A 32 -13.74 -5.82 5.65
N VAL A 33 -13.68 -5.29 4.42
CA VAL A 33 -13.61 -6.12 3.21
C VAL A 33 -12.36 -6.99 3.23
N LEU A 34 -11.19 -6.42 3.54
CA LEU A 34 -9.96 -7.19 3.61
C LEU A 34 -9.99 -8.25 4.72
N LEU A 35 -10.52 -7.94 5.90
CA LEU A 35 -10.70 -8.94 6.96
C LEU A 35 -11.61 -10.08 6.50
N GLY A 36 -12.70 -9.78 5.82
CA GLY A 36 -13.59 -10.79 5.22
C GLY A 36 -12.89 -11.63 4.15
N LEU A 37 -12.07 -11.01 3.28
CA LEU A 37 -11.32 -11.72 2.24
C LEU A 37 -10.25 -12.64 2.84
N PHE A 38 -9.48 -12.18 3.83
CA PHE A 38 -8.46 -12.99 4.51
C PHE A 38 -9.07 -14.16 5.28
N ASN A 39 -10.27 -13.98 5.86
CA ASN A 39 -11.00 -15.03 6.57
C ASN A 39 -12.03 -15.77 5.71
N SER A 40 -12.03 -15.55 4.39
CA SER A 40 -13.06 -16.07 3.48
C SER A 40 -13.21 -17.60 3.55
N LYS A 41 -12.11 -18.34 3.70
CA LYS A 41 -12.14 -19.80 3.87
C LYS A 41 -12.87 -20.21 5.14
N ALA A 42 -12.57 -19.57 6.27
CA ALA A 42 -13.23 -19.88 7.54
C ALA A 42 -14.72 -19.53 7.51
N LEU A 43 -15.07 -18.38 6.93
CA LEU A 43 -16.47 -17.99 6.70
C LEU A 43 -17.19 -19.00 5.80
N TRP A 44 -16.53 -19.48 4.75
CA TRP A 44 -17.09 -20.50 3.86
C TRP A 44 -17.32 -21.82 4.58
N HIS A 45 -16.33 -22.31 5.35
CA HIS A 45 -16.48 -23.54 6.14
C HIS A 45 -17.59 -23.44 7.18
N TRP A 46 -17.71 -22.28 7.85
CA TRP A 46 -18.80 -22.00 8.78
C TRP A 46 -20.17 -22.06 8.07
N LEU A 47 -20.28 -21.47 6.87
CA LEU A 47 -21.52 -21.50 6.07
C LEU A 47 -21.87 -22.91 5.57
N THR A 48 -20.89 -23.71 5.16
CA THR A 48 -21.13 -25.06 4.62
C THR A 48 -21.29 -26.14 5.69
N GLY A 49 -21.16 -25.80 6.98
CA GLY A 49 -21.31 -26.74 8.09
C GLY A 49 -20.24 -27.84 8.16
N SER A 50 -19.19 -27.75 7.33
CA SER A 50 -18.10 -28.71 7.26
C SER A 50 -16.96 -28.29 8.18
N PHE A 51 -17.15 -28.47 9.49
CA PHE A 51 -16.11 -28.25 10.49
C PHE A 51 -15.10 -29.40 10.45
N VAL A 52 -14.06 -29.28 9.61
CA VAL A 52 -12.82 -30.06 9.79
C VAL A 52 -11.76 -29.09 10.28
N MET A 53 -11.51 -29.14 11.59
CA MET A 53 -10.63 -28.20 12.27
C MET A 53 -9.31 -28.89 12.62
N SER A 54 -8.26 -28.60 11.85
CA SER A 54 -6.89 -28.98 12.20
C SER A 54 -6.41 -28.05 13.32
N GLY A 55 -6.63 -28.47 14.56
CA GLY A 55 -6.09 -27.80 15.73
C GLY A 55 -4.57 -27.97 15.80
N SER A 56 -3.83 -26.90 15.53
CA SER A 56 -2.51 -26.66 16.12
C SER A 56 -2.06 -25.22 15.86
N GLY A 57 -2.37 -24.35 16.81
CA GLY A 57 -1.78 -23.02 16.88
C GLY A 57 -0.34 -23.11 17.35
N SER A 58 0.63 -23.15 16.43
CA SER A 58 2.00 -22.64 16.62
C SER A 58 2.94 -23.14 15.51
N ALA A 59 2.85 -22.51 14.34
CA ALA A 59 3.86 -22.41 13.28
C ALA A 59 3.12 -21.77 12.10
N LEU A 60 3.76 -20.90 11.31
CA LEU A 60 3.23 -20.52 9.99
C LEU A 60 2.94 -21.84 9.24
N PRO A 61 1.69 -22.28 9.12
CA PRO A 61 1.44 -23.68 8.82
C PRO A 61 1.66 -23.90 7.33
N ALA A 62 2.05 -25.13 6.96
CA ALA A 62 2.08 -25.65 5.59
C ALA A 62 0.74 -25.47 4.82
N THR A 63 -0.28 -24.94 5.48
CA THR A 63 -1.54 -24.43 4.94
C THR A 63 -1.37 -23.19 4.04
N TYR A 64 -0.33 -22.36 4.21
CA TYR A 64 -0.08 -21.24 3.28
C TYR A 64 0.43 -21.74 1.93
N THR A 65 1.35 -22.71 1.91
CA THR A 65 1.77 -23.37 0.67
C THR A 65 0.59 -24.09 0.03
N SER A 66 -0.21 -24.85 0.79
CA SER A 66 -1.38 -25.53 0.21
C SER A 66 -2.46 -24.55 -0.28
N ALA A 67 -2.65 -23.40 0.36
CA ALA A 67 -3.58 -22.37 -0.09
C ALA A 67 -3.12 -21.68 -1.38
N ILE A 68 -1.82 -21.39 -1.49
CA ILE A 68 -1.21 -20.84 -2.70
C ILE A 68 -1.31 -21.87 -3.82
N ASP A 69 -0.99 -23.13 -3.56
CA ASP A 69 -1.10 -24.23 -4.53
C ASP A 69 -2.55 -24.42 -4.98
N SER A 70 -3.51 -24.40 -4.05
CA SER A 70 -4.95 -24.47 -4.37
C SER A 70 -5.43 -23.28 -5.19
N PHE A 71 -4.91 -22.08 -4.92
CA PHE A 71 -5.23 -20.87 -5.68
C PHE A 71 -4.69 -20.95 -7.11
N TRP A 72 -3.46 -21.44 -7.28
CA TRP A 72 -2.89 -21.69 -8.61
C TRP A 72 -3.66 -22.75 -9.39
N VAL A 73 -4.12 -23.82 -8.72
CA VAL A 73 -4.99 -24.84 -9.32
C VAL A 73 -6.35 -24.23 -9.73
N PHE A 74 -6.96 -23.42 -8.88
CA PHE A 74 -8.23 -22.75 -9.19
C PHE A 74 -8.10 -21.77 -10.37
N ILE A 75 -7.05 -20.96 -10.41
CA ILE A 75 -6.75 -20.09 -11.56
C ILE A 75 -6.50 -20.92 -12.80
N SER A 76 -5.69 -21.98 -12.71
CA SER A 76 -5.35 -22.80 -13.88
C SER A 76 -6.53 -23.59 -14.44
N GLN A 77 -7.58 -23.84 -13.65
CA GLN A 77 -8.79 -24.49 -14.15
C GLN A 77 -9.77 -23.53 -14.82
N SER A 78 -9.73 -22.23 -14.51
CA SER A 78 -10.67 -21.24 -15.04
C SER A 78 -10.04 -20.37 -16.14
N ARG A 79 -10.47 -20.57 -17.40
CA ARG A 79 -9.98 -19.78 -18.55
C ARG A 79 -10.14 -18.26 -18.34
N LEU A 80 -11.24 -17.84 -17.73
CA LEU A 80 -11.49 -16.41 -17.46
C LEU A 80 -10.50 -15.85 -16.43
N LEU A 81 -10.21 -16.59 -15.35
CA LEU A 81 -9.25 -16.15 -14.34
C LEU A 81 -7.82 -16.13 -14.88
N GLN A 82 -7.45 -17.05 -15.77
CA GLN A 82 -6.16 -16.99 -16.45
C GLN A 82 -6.02 -15.71 -17.29
N ILE A 83 -7.04 -15.34 -18.07
CA ILE A 83 -7.02 -14.11 -18.87
C ILE A 83 -6.87 -12.89 -17.95
N LEU A 84 -7.66 -12.80 -16.88
CA LEU A 84 -7.58 -11.69 -15.92
C LEU A 84 -6.20 -11.63 -15.24
N PHE A 85 -5.64 -12.78 -14.87
CA PHE A 85 -4.31 -12.88 -14.28
C PHE A 85 -3.24 -12.35 -15.24
N TRP A 86 -3.24 -12.79 -16.51
CA TRP A 86 -2.26 -12.32 -17.49
C TRP A 86 -2.43 -10.85 -17.86
N VAL A 87 -3.67 -10.34 -17.91
CA VAL A 87 -3.94 -8.90 -18.08
C VAL A 87 -3.36 -8.12 -16.90
N PHE A 88 -3.58 -8.58 -15.67
CA PHE A 88 -3.02 -7.95 -14.48
C PHE A 88 -1.49 -7.94 -14.49
N VAL A 89 -0.86 -9.09 -14.78
CA VAL A 89 0.61 -9.19 -14.93
C VAL A 89 1.12 -8.26 -16.03
N GLY A 90 0.43 -8.20 -17.17
CA GLY A 90 0.76 -7.29 -18.28
C GLY A 90 0.69 -5.82 -17.87
N ILE A 91 -0.35 -5.40 -17.14
CA ILE A 91 -0.47 -4.04 -16.60
C ILE A 91 0.67 -3.71 -15.64
N VAL A 92 1.01 -4.64 -14.74
CA VAL A 92 2.12 -4.45 -13.78
C VAL A 92 3.46 -4.32 -14.52
N ALA A 93 3.75 -5.21 -15.46
CA ALA A 93 4.98 -5.17 -16.25
C ALA A 93 5.07 -3.91 -17.11
N TYR A 94 3.98 -3.52 -17.78
CA TYR A 94 3.90 -2.27 -18.55
C TYR A 94 4.16 -1.06 -17.65
N THR A 95 3.50 -0.98 -16.50
CA THR A 95 3.68 0.12 -15.54
C THR A 95 5.13 0.21 -15.06
N PHE A 96 5.79 -0.94 -14.84
CA PHE A 96 7.19 -0.98 -14.43
C PHE A 96 8.14 -0.48 -15.51
N VAL A 97 7.98 -0.95 -16.75
CA VAL A 97 8.79 -0.47 -17.90
C VAL A 97 8.55 1.02 -18.15
N TRP A 98 7.29 1.45 -18.14
CA TRP A 98 6.92 2.86 -18.27
C TRP A 98 7.56 3.71 -17.18
N PHE A 99 7.56 3.23 -15.94
CA PHE A 99 8.20 3.90 -14.81
C PHE A 99 9.71 4.06 -15.02
N ILE A 100 10.42 2.99 -15.39
CA ILE A 100 11.87 3.04 -15.68
C ILE A 100 12.16 4.05 -16.80
N TRP A 101 11.39 4.01 -17.89
CA TRP A 101 11.55 4.92 -19.02
C TRP A 101 11.42 6.38 -18.60
N ASN A 102 10.42 6.71 -17.76
CA ASN A 102 10.26 8.06 -17.23
C ASN A 102 11.42 8.48 -16.33
N VAL A 103 11.93 7.58 -15.47
CA VAL A 103 13.11 7.88 -14.64
C VAL A 103 14.33 8.20 -15.50
N ILE A 104 14.58 7.41 -16.55
CA ILE A 104 15.70 7.64 -17.48
C ILE A 104 15.54 8.97 -18.21
N ASN A 105 14.37 9.25 -18.77
CA ASN A 105 14.12 10.51 -19.47
C ASN A 105 14.29 11.72 -18.55
N ASN A 106 13.84 11.62 -17.30
CA ASN A 106 14.05 12.68 -16.31
C ASN A 106 15.53 12.90 -16.00
N LEU A 107 16.30 11.82 -15.81
CA LEU A 107 17.75 11.93 -15.59
C LEU A 107 18.44 12.62 -16.77
N ARG A 108 18.03 12.29 -18.01
CA ARG A 108 18.55 12.95 -19.21
C ARG A 108 18.18 14.44 -19.23
N ASN A 109 16.94 14.78 -18.90
CA ASN A 109 16.48 16.16 -18.84
C ASN A 109 17.23 16.96 -17.76
N ASP A 110 17.49 16.37 -16.59
CA ASP A 110 18.24 17.02 -15.50
C ASP A 110 19.70 17.30 -15.89
N VAL A 111 20.32 16.42 -16.66
CA VAL A 111 21.68 16.61 -17.21
C VAL A 111 21.68 17.77 -18.20
N VAL A 112 20.77 17.78 -19.16
CA VAL A 112 20.65 18.86 -20.15
C VAL A 112 20.32 20.19 -19.47
N ALA A 113 19.46 20.18 -18.46
CA ALA A 113 19.11 21.36 -17.68
C ALA A 113 20.33 21.98 -16.97
N GLY A 114 21.27 21.14 -16.54
CA GLY A 114 22.53 21.57 -15.94
C GLY A 114 23.42 22.39 -16.88
N ASP A 115 23.27 22.24 -18.20
CA ASP A 115 24.12 22.86 -19.22
C ASP A 115 23.56 24.17 -19.80
N TYR A 116 22.36 24.61 -19.40
CA TYR A 116 21.80 25.92 -19.83
C TYR A 116 22.51 27.12 -19.18
N VAL A 117 22.28 28.32 -19.73
CA VAL A 117 22.87 29.57 -19.23
C VAL A 117 22.26 29.94 -17.87
N HIS A 118 23.09 29.96 -16.84
CA HIS A 118 22.68 30.27 -15.48
C HIS A 118 23.06 31.70 -15.04
N PRO A 119 22.28 32.36 -14.17
CA PRO A 119 22.65 33.66 -13.60
C PRO A 119 23.93 33.56 -12.76
N ARG A 120 24.63 34.68 -12.56
CA ARG A 120 25.94 34.72 -11.85
C ARG A 120 25.90 34.18 -10.41
N SER A 121 24.73 34.14 -9.78
CA SER A 121 24.51 33.58 -8.43
C SER A 121 24.36 32.05 -8.41
N TYR A 122 24.30 31.40 -9.58
CA TYR A 122 24.15 29.96 -9.68
C TYR A 122 25.47 29.23 -9.45
N THR A 123 25.44 28.21 -8.59
CA THR A 123 26.53 27.27 -8.45
C THR A 123 26.05 25.88 -8.89
N ARG A 124 26.77 25.27 -9.84
CA ARG A 124 26.48 23.93 -10.37
C ARG A 124 26.36 22.89 -9.25
N ILE A 125 27.16 23.04 -8.18
CA ILE A 125 27.16 22.19 -7.00
C ILE A 125 25.82 22.26 -6.25
N SER A 126 25.25 23.46 -6.05
CA SER A 126 23.97 23.62 -5.35
C SER A 126 22.81 22.99 -6.14
N TYR A 127 22.83 23.09 -7.46
CA TYR A 127 21.84 22.44 -8.33
C TYR A 127 21.89 20.92 -8.19
N TRP A 128 23.07 20.31 -8.44
CA TRP A 128 23.22 18.86 -8.35
C TRP A 128 22.91 18.33 -6.96
N ARG A 129 23.25 19.09 -5.90
CA ARG A 129 22.86 18.75 -4.53
C ARG A 129 21.34 18.68 -4.37
N SER A 130 20.60 19.69 -4.84
CA SER A 130 19.13 19.71 -4.75
C SER A 130 18.48 18.59 -5.57
N VAL A 131 19.00 18.33 -6.78
CA VAL A 131 18.55 17.22 -7.64
C VAL A 131 18.79 15.87 -6.96
N LEU A 132 19.99 15.66 -6.40
CA LEU A 132 20.33 14.43 -5.67
C LEU A 132 19.48 14.25 -4.42
N GLU A 133 19.30 15.29 -3.60
CA GLU A 133 18.46 15.25 -2.40
C GLU A 133 17.02 14.81 -2.75
N SER A 134 16.44 15.38 -3.81
CA SER A 134 15.09 15.03 -4.28
C SER A 134 15.00 13.56 -4.74
N LYS A 135 16.00 13.07 -5.48
CA LYS A 135 16.05 11.67 -5.96
C LYS A 135 16.29 10.67 -4.83
N VAL A 136 17.11 11.02 -3.84
CA VAL A 136 17.37 10.19 -2.66
C VAL A 136 16.09 10.06 -1.83
N ILE A 137 15.40 11.17 -1.55
CA ILE A 137 14.12 11.15 -0.81
C ILE A 137 13.09 10.29 -1.53
N PHE A 138 12.99 10.43 -2.86
CA PHE A 138 12.10 9.58 -3.66
C PHE A 138 12.48 8.10 -3.55
N THR A 139 13.74 7.75 -3.79
CA THR A 139 14.22 6.36 -3.70
C THR A 139 13.94 5.75 -2.32
N VAL A 140 14.26 6.48 -1.24
CA VAL A 140 13.99 6.04 0.14
C VAL A 140 12.49 5.84 0.37
N SER A 141 11.64 6.74 -0.13
CA SER A 141 10.19 6.61 0.01
C SER A 141 9.62 5.38 -0.71
N VAL A 142 10.16 5.06 -1.90
CA VAL A 142 9.76 3.86 -2.65
C VAL A 142 10.22 2.59 -1.94
N ILE A 143 11.47 2.56 -1.44
CA ILE A 143 11.99 1.42 -0.66
C ILE A 143 11.15 1.21 0.61
N ALA A 144 10.84 2.29 1.34
CA ALA A 144 10.00 2.22 2.53
C ALA A 144 8.60 1.69 2.20
N LEU A 145 8.00 2.12 1.08
CA LEU A 145 6.72 1.61 0.60
C LEU A 145 6.77 0.11 0.27
N LEU A 146 7.83 -0.36 -0.40
CA LEU A 146 8.01 -1.79 -0.73
C LEU A 146 8.17 -2.65 0.53
N ILE A 147 9.01 -2.22 1.47
CA ILE A 147 9.19 -2.90 2.76
C ILE A 147 7.85 -2.95 3.51
N TYR A 148 7.14 -1.82 3.56
CA TYR A 148 5.86 -1.74 4.21
C TYR A 148 4.83 -2.65 3.55
N PHE A 149 4.82 -2.77 2.22
CA PHE A 149 3.91 -3.66 1.51
C PHE A 149 4.12 -5.12 1.94
N VAL A 150 5.36 -5.58 2.06
CA VAL A 150 5.68 -6.92 2.57
C VAL A 150 5.22 -7.09 4.03
N LEU A 151 5.49 -6.10 4.89
CA LEU A 151 5.06 -6.12 6.29
C LEU A 151 3.53 -6.08 6.42
N PHE A 152 2.86 -5.34 5.55
CA PHE A 152 1.40 -5.18 5.54
C PHE A 152 0.72 -6.54 5.43
N PHE A 153 1.09 -7.39 4.47
CA PHE A 153 0.48 -8.73 4.36
C PHE A 153 0.75 -9.60 5.59
N LYS A 154 1.96 -9.53 6.17
CA LYS A 154 2.29 -10.31 7.37
C LYS A 154 1.48 -9.84 8.59
N LEU A 155 1.42 -8.54 8.84
CA LEU A 155 0.68 -7.96 9.96
C LEU A 155 -0.83 -8.12 9.77
N PHE A 156 -1.34 -7.93 8.56
CA PHE A 156 -2.75 -8.07 8.26
C PHE A 156 -3.23 -9.51 8.44
N SER A 157 -2.41 -10.51 8.09
CA SER A 157 -2.66 -11.92 8.39
C SER A 157 -2.82 -12.18 9.91
N VAL A 158 -1.95 -11.58 10.74
CA VAL A 158 -2.07 -11.69 12.21
C VAL A 158 -3.37 -11.07 12.72
N ILE A 159 -3.74 -9.89 12.21
CA ILE A 159 -4.99 -9.21 12.57
C ILE A 159 -6.21 -10.04 12.13
N ALA A 160 -6.18 -10.64 10.95
CA ALA A 160 -7.22 -11.52 10.46
C ALA A 160 -7.40 -12.74 11.38
N ASN A 161 -6.31 -13.39 11.81
CA ASN A 161 -6.38 -14.51 12.75
C ASN A 161 -6.94 -14.10 14.12
N LEU A 162 -6.64 -12.89 14.61
CA LEU A 162 -7.24 -12.36 15.84
C LEU A 162 -8.77 -12.19 15.69
N SER A 163 -9.21 -11.65 14.55
CA SER A 163 -10.65 -11.49 14.27
C SER A 163 -11.38 -12.84 14.17
N LEU A 164 -10.71 -13.86 13.61
CA LEU A 164 -11.24 -15.21 13.48
C LEU A 164 -11.34 -15.92 14.83
N SER A 165 -10.31 -15.80 15.68
CA SER A 165 -10.34 -16.32 17.05
C SER A 165 -11.50 -15.74 17.88
N ALA A 166 -11.84 -14.46 17.65
CA ALA A 166 -12.97 -13.80 18.28
C ALA A 166 -14.33 -14.38 17.86
N ILE A 167 -14.45 -14.83 16.60
CA ILE A 167 -15.65 -15.47 16.06
C ILE A 167 -15.80 -16.90 16.59
N GLU A 168 -14.69 -17.65 16.64
CA GLU A 168 -14.71 -19.06 17.07
C GLU A 168 -15.01 -19.23 18.56
N ASN A 169 -14.38 -18.42 19.43
CA ASN A 169 -14.55 -18.51 20.88
C ASN A 169 -15.53 -17.44 21.37
N PHE A 170 -16.78 -17.54 20.93
CA PHE A 170 -17.77 -16.49 21.15
C PHE A 170 -18.09 -16.29 22.64
N ARG A 171 -17.44 -15.28 23.23
CA ARG A 171 -17.76 -14.72 24.54
C ARG A 171 -18.05 -13.25 24.30
N LEU A 172 -19.31 -12.86 24.40
CA LEU A 172 -19.85 -11.60 23.85
C LEU A 172 -18.92 -10.39 24.06
N ILE A 173 -18.47 -10.14 25.30
CA ILE A 173 -17.60 -9.00 25.62
C ILE A 173 -16.20 -9.14 25.00
N ASN A 174 -15.53 -10.29 25.20
CA ASN A 174 -14.17 -10.50 24.69
C ASN A 174 -14.14 -10.51 23.15
N SER A 175 -15.11 -11.16 22.52
CA SER A 175 -15.24 -11.22 21.06
C SER A 175 -15.48 -9.83 20.46
N LEU A 176 -16.33 -9.01 21.09
CA LEU A 176 -16.59 -7.65 20.64
C LEU A 176 -15.31 -6.80 20.72
N VAL A 177 -14.58 -6.87 21.84
CA VAL A 177 -13.32 -6.13 22.01
C VAL A 177 -12.28 -6.55 20.97
N LEU A 178 -12.12 -7.85 20.72
CA LEU A 178 -11.17 -8.35 19.72
C LEU A 178 -11.55 -7.95 18.29
N LEU A 179 -12.84 -8.02 17.94
CA LEU A 179 -13.32 -7.59 16.63
C LEU A 179 -13.11 -6.10 16.42
N VAL A 180 -13.51 -5.25 17.36
CA VAL A 180 -13.29 -3.80 17.27
C VAL A 180 -11.79 -3.48 17.19
N SER A 181 -10.96 -4.13 18.00
CA SER A 181 -9.50 -3.94 17.98
C SER A 181 -8.90 -4.34 16.63
N SER A 182 -9.35 -5.47 16.05
CA SER A 182 -8.89 -5.93 14.74
C SER A 182 -9.31 -4.97 13.61
N MET A 183 -10.53 -4.42 13.66
CA MET A 183 -11.01 -3.42 12.71
C MET A 183 -10.21 -2.11 12.80
N LEU A 184 -9.94 -1.63 14.02
CA LEU A 184 -9.13 -0.43 14.23
C LEU A 184 -7.69 -0.63 13.76
N ALA A 185 -7.08 -1.77 14.09
CA ALA A 185 -5.72 -2.10 13.66
C ALA A 185 -5.62 -2.21 12.13
N GLY A 186 -6.57 -2.88 11.47
CA GLY A 186 -6.62 -2.97 10.01
C GLY A 186 -6.84 -1.61 9.34
N THR A 187 -7.72 -0.78 9.89
CA THR A 187 -7.93 0.60 9.43
C THR A 187 -6.66 1.43 9.56
N PHE A 188 -5.94 1.31 10.69
CA PHE A 188 -4.68 1.99 10.91
C PHE A 188 -3.59 1.56 9.93
N LEU A 189 -3.47 0.26 9.63
CA LEU A 189 -2.55 -0.24 8.62
C LEU A 189 -2.87 0.34 7.22
N LEU A 190 -4.14 0.32 6.82
CA LEU A 190 -4.54 0.91 5.53
C LEU A 190 -4.26 2.40 5.46
N TYR A 191 -4.54 3.13 6.54
CA TYR A 191 -4.23 4.55 6.62
C TYR A 191 -2.73 4.81 6.50
N PHE A 192 -1.89 4.03 7.17
CA PHE A 192 -0.43 4.17 7.07
C PHE A 192 0.09 3.84 5.65
N LEU A 193 -0.48 2.82 4.99
CA LEU A 193 -0.21 2.53 3.58
C LEU A 193 -0.48 3.76 2.71
N VAL A 194 -1.64 4.41 2.91
CA VAL A 194 -2.01 5.59 2.13
C VAL A 194 -1.06 6.76 2.40
N ILE A 195 -0.64 6.97 3.65
CA ILE A 195 0.37 8.00 3.96
C ILE A 195 1.66 7.73 3.20
N LEU A 196 2.17 6.50 3.20
CA LEU A 196 3.40 6.17 2.46
C LEU A 196 3.25 6.40 0.95
N VAL A 197 2.10 6.04 0.38
CA VAL A 197 1.80 6.32 -1.03
C VAL A 197 1.76 7.83 -1.29
N ARG A 198 1.18 8.63 -0.39
CA ARG A 198 1.17 10.10 -0.48
C ARG A 198 2.59 10.67 -0.38
N VAL A 199 3.42 10.16 0.52
CA VAL A 199 4.84 10.55 0.64
C VAL A 199 5.56 10.25 -0.67
N ALA A 200 5.47 9.02 -1.18
CA ALA A 200 6.11 8.63 -2.44
C ALA A 200 5.64 9.49 -3.63
N LYS A 201 4.33 9.78 -3.72
CA LYS A 201 3.76 10.66 -4.73
C LYS A 201 4.29 12.09 -4.61
N ASN A 202 4.34 12.64 -3.39
CA ASN A 202 4.83 14.01 -3.18
C ASN A 202 6.33 14.11 -3.43
N SER A 203 7.12 13.12 -3.02
CA SER A 203 8.54 13.03 -3.34
C SER A 203 8.77 12.99 -4.85
N TRP A 204 7.95 12.23 -5.58
CA TRP A 204 7.97 12.22 -7.04
C TRP A 204 7.66 13.59 -7.63
N GLN A 205 6.58 14.24 -7.18
CA GLN A 205 6.21 15.58 -7.65
C GLN A 205 7.27 16.65 -7.32
N SER A 206 7.99 16.51 -6.21
CA SER A 206 9.05 17.43 -5.82
C SER A 206 10.18 17.45 -6.85
N ILE A 207 10.47 16.30 -7.48
CA ILE A 207 11.47 16.20 -8.56
C ILE A 207 11.10 17.12 -9.73
N TYR A 208 9.81 17.25 -10.06
CA TYR A 208 9.35 18.06 -11.21
C TYR A 208 9.11 19.53 -10.88
N LYS A 209 8.88 19.89 -9.61
CA LYS A 209 8.63 21.28 -9.21
C LYS A 209 9.92 22.09 -8.99
N GLY A 210 11.06 21.41 -8.90
CA GLY A 210 12.38 22.04 -8.74
C GLY A 210 13.08 22.39 -10.06
N LEU A 211 12.47 22.06 -11.21
CA LEU A 211 12.90 22.43 -12.57
C LEU A 211 12.10 23.64 -13.05
#